data_AF-A0ABC8LM39-F1
#
_entry.id   AF-A0ABC8LM39-F1
#
_cell.length_a   1.000
_cell.length_b   1.000
_cell.length_c   1.000
_cell.angle_alpha   90.00
_cell.angle_beta   90.00
_cell.angle_gamma   90.00
#
_symmetry.space_group_name_H-M   'P 1'
#
loop_
_entity.id
_entity.type
_entity.pdbx_description
1 polymer ?
#
loop_
_entity_poly.entity_id
_entity_poly.type
_entity_poly.pdbx_seq_one_letter_code
_entity_poly.pdbx_strand_id
1 'polypeptide(L)' 'MDPSAANSPELVRLLNEEEQRVMMNEAVAKLTSVCWDKCVTSAPSSKFSSSEYSCLTHCAKRYADMSMVIIRSFQSKK' A
#
# COMPACT_ATOMS: atom_id res chain seq x y z
N MET A 1 23.90 -26.71 -5.15
CA MET A 1 23.36 -25.45 -4.60
C MET A 1 24.14 -25.19 -3.32
N ASP A 2 25.12 -24.29 -3.37
CA ASP A 2 25.98 -23.98 -2.22
C ASP A 2 25.17 -23.24 -1.14
N PRO A 3 24.99 -23.79 0.06
CA PRO A 3 24.16 -23.16 1.12
C PRO A 3 24.76 -21.85 1.65
N SER A 4 26.03 -21.58 1.36
CA SER A 4 26.76 -20.35 1.73
C SER A 4 26.28 -19.10 0.98
N ALA A 5 25.65 -19.26 -0.20
CA ALA A 5 25.10 -18.15 -0.97
C ALA A 5 23.80 -17.59 -0.34
N ALA A 6 23.09 -18.38 0.46
CA ALA A 6 21.82 -17.99 1.08
C ALA A 6 21.97 -16.97 2.23
N ASN A 7 23.18 -16.78 2.75
CA ASN A 7 23.49 -15.83 3.83
C ASN A 7 24.48 -14.74 3.41
N SER A 8 24.63 -14.48 2.10
CA SER A 8 25.46 -13.34 1.68
C SER A 8 24.79 -12.03 2.16
N PRO A 9 25.51 -11.11 2.82
CA PRO A 9 24.95 -9.84 3.28
C PRO A 9 24.34 -9.02 2.13
N GLU A 10 24.87 -9.19 0.93
CA GLU A 10 24.34 -8.60 -0.30
C GLU A 10 22.97 -9.17 -0.66
N LEU A 11 22.81 -10.49 -0.64
CA LEU A 11 21.54 -11.14 -0.93
C LEU A 11 20.47 -10.73 0.08
N VAL A 12 20.82 -10.70 1.37
CA VAL A 12 19.89 -10.24 2.43
C VAL A 12 19.45 -8.79 2.18
N ARG A 13 20.38 -7.90 1.78
CA ARG A 13 20.05 -6.52 1.43
C ARG A 13 19.11 -6.45 0.24
N LEU A 14 19.39 -7.18 -0.84
CA LEU A 14 18.54 -7.24 -2.03
C LEU A 14 17.14 -7.78 -1.70
N LEU A 15 17.06 -8.84 -0.89
CA LEU A 15 15.78 -9.39 -0.46
C LEU A 15 14.95 -8.38 0.33
N ASN A 16 15.57 -7.65 1.27
CA ASN A 16 14.87 -6.60 2.03
C ASN A 16 14.37 -5.46 1.12
N GLU A 17 15.16 -5.07 0.10
CA GLU A 17 14.74 -4.04 -0.87
C GLU A 17 13.57 -4.51 -1.73
N GLU A 18 13.58 -5.77 -2.17
CA GLU A 18 12.47 -6.35 -2.93
C GLU A 18 11.22 -6.56 -2.08
N GLU A 19 11.39 -6.98 -0.81
CA GLU A 19 10.27 -7.08 0.14
C GLU A 19 9.58 -5.73 0.31
N GLN A 20 10.35 -4.65 0.50
CA GLN A 20 9.79 -3.30 0.59
C GLN A 20 9.04 -2.88 -0.68
N ARG A 21 9.56 -3.22 -1.87
CA ARG A 21 8.88 -2.95 -3.15
C ARG A 21 7.57 -3.71 -3.27
N VAL A 22 7.56 -4.99 -2.92
CA VAL A 22 6.35 -5.83 -2.94
C VAL A 22 5.31 -5.27 -1.99
N MET A 23 5.68 -4.98 -0.74
CA MET A 23 4.77 -4.39 0.25
C MET A 23 4.19 -3.04 -0.21
N MET A 24 5.01 -2.20 -0.85
CA MET A 24 4.54 -0.93 -1.41
C MET A 24 3.53 -1.15 -2.53
N ASN A 25 3.81 -2.08 -3.44
CA ASN A 25 2.91 -2.41 -4.55
C ASN A 25 1.57 -2.98 -4.04
N GLU A 26 1.60 -3.84 -3.03
CA GLU A 26 0.40 -4.37 -2.39
C GLU A 26 -0.41 -3.26 -1.72
N ALA A 27 0.24 -2.33 -1.02
CA ALA A 27 -0.42 -1.18 -0.42
C ALA A 27 -1.08 -0.28 -1.48
N VAL A 28 -0.39 0.00 -2.59
CA VAL A 28 -0.95 0.75 -3.72
C VAL A 28 -2.15 0.02 -4.31
N ALA A 29 -2.03 -1.27 -4.63
CA ALA A 29 -3.12 -2.05 -5.19
C ALA A 29 -4.35 -2.08 -4.27
N LYS A 30 -4.12 -2.21 -2.96
CA LYS A 30 -5.20 -2.21 -1.96
C LYS A 30 -5.89 -0.85 -1.89
N LEU A 31 -5.13 0.24 -1.83
CA LEU A 31 -5.67 1.60 -1.84
C LEU A 31 -6.46 1.87 -3.13
N THR A 32 -5.92 1.46 -4.28
CA THR A 32 -6.59 1.59 -5.58
C THR A 32 -7.93 0.89 -5.56
N SER A 33 -8.00 -0.39 -5.18
CA SER A 33 -9.26 -1.14 -5.12
C SER A 33 -10.26 -0.51 -4.16
N VAL A 34 -9.86 -0.26 -2.91
CA VAL A 34 -10.77 0.27 -1.87
C VAL A 34 -11.29 1.66 -2.23
N CYS A 35 -10.44 2.54 -2.74
CA CYS A 35 -10.84 3.90 -3.08
C CYS A 35 -11.59 3.99 -4.40
N TRP A 36 -11.30 3.09 -5.35
CA TRP A 36 -12.11 2.95 -6.57
C TRP A 36 -13.56 2.64 -6.23
N ASP A 37 -13.80 1.57 -5.46
CA ASP A 37 -15.14 1.12 -5.09
C ASP A 37 -15.93 2.19 -4.30
N LYS A 38 -15.24 3.05 -3.56
CA LYS A 38 -15.86 4.09 -2.73
C LYS A 38 -16.13 5.40 -3.48
N CYS A 39 -15.26 5.76 -4.42
CA CYS A 39 -15.27 7.10 -5.01
C CYS A 39 -15.71 7.12 -6.46
N VAL A 40 -15.60 6.00 -7.18
CA VAL A 40 -15.91 5.92 -8.63
C VAL A 40 -17.18 5.11 -8.81
N THR A 41 -18.33 5.79 -8.87
CA THR A 41 -19.66 5.17 -8.96
C THR A 41 -20.16 5.00 -10.38
N SER A 42 -19.50 5.62 -11.35
CA SER A 42 -19.79 5.54 -12.78
C SER A 42 -18.48 5.49 -13.54
N ALA A 43 -18.48 4.88 -14.73
CA ALA A 43 -17.29 4.88 -15.58
C ALA A 43 -16.81 6.33 -15.79
N PRO A 44 -15.58 6.67 -15.35
CA PRO A 44 -15.04 8.00 -15.60
C PRO A 44 -14.99 8.25 -17.11
N SER A 45 -15.17 9.51 -17.50
CA SER A 45 -14.85 9.93 -18.87
C SER A 45 -13.31 9.91 -19.08
N SER A 46 -12.76 10.80 -19.92
CA SER A 46 -11.31 10.95 -20.05
C SER A 46 -10.61 11.47 -18.77
N LYS A 47 -11.36 11.89 -17.76
CA LYS A 47 -10.85 12.41 -16.47
C LYS A 47 -11.85 12.19 -15.34
N PHE A 48 -11.33 12.16 -14.12
CA PHE A 48 -12.14 12.27 -12.91
C PHE A 48 -12.75 13.68 -12.79
N SER A 49 -13.98 13.73 -12.31
CA SER A 49 -14.61 14.96 -11.82
C SER A 49 -13.86 15.50 -10.60
N SER A 50 -14.09 16.79 -10.27
CA SER A 50 -13.50 17.40 -9.07
C SER A 50 -13.90 16.67 -7.79
N SER A 51 -15.13 16.19 -7.69
CA SER A 51 -15.62 15.43 -6.53
C SER A 51 -14.95 14.05 -6.42
N GLU A 52 -14.79 13.33 -7.53
CA GLU A 52 -14.09 12.05 -7.55
C GLU A 52 -12.62 12.21 -7.15
N TYR A 53 -11.93 13.23 -7.69
CA TYR A 53 -10.54 13.53 -7.36
C TYR A 53 -10.36 13.84 -5.86
N SER A 54 -11.23 14.71 -5.30
CA SER A 54 -11.21 15.00 -3.87
C SER A 54 -11.55 13.78 -3.03
N CYS A 55 -12.50 12.95 -3.45
CA CYS A 55 -12.84 11.70 -2.76
C CYS A 55 -11.65 10.74 -2.72
N LEU A 56 -11.01 10.47 -3.86
CA LEU A 56 -9.86 9.57 -3.97
C LEU A 56 -8.70 10.05 -3.07
N THR A 57 -8.40 11.35 -3.09
CA THR A 57 -7.37 11.97 -2.25
C THR A 57 -7.66 11.75 -0.76
N HIS A 58 -8.89 12.03 -0.32
CA HIS A 58 -9.28 11.85 1.08
C HIS A 58 -9.34 10.37 1.48
N CYS A 59 -9.83 9.50 0.60
CA CYS A 59 -9.93 8.07 0.84
C CYS A 59 -8.54 7.47 1.10
N ALA A 60 -7.56 7.73 0.22
CA ALA A 60 -6.22 7.19 0.37
C ALA A 60 -5.56 7.67 1.67
N LYS A 61 -5.67 8.98 1.97
CA LYS A 61 -5.16 9.56 3.21
C LYS A 61 -5.80 8.92 4.45
N ARG A 62 -7.13 8.87 4.50
CA ARG A 62 -7.88 8.29 5.63
C ARG A 62 -7.53 6.81 5.85
N TYR A 63 -7.37 6.04 4.77
CA TYR A 63 -7.02 4.63 4.85
C TYR A 63 -5.61 4.44 5.43
N ALA A 64 -4.63 5.20 4.95
CA ALA A 64 -3.26 5.16 5.47
C ALA A 64 -3.18 5.59 6.94
N ASP A 65 -3.83 6.71 7.29
CA ASP A 65 -3.90 7.22 8.67
C ASP A 65 -4.48 6.17 9.62
N MET A 66 -5.59 5.54 9.22
CA MET A 66 -6.26 4.54 10.06
C MET A 66 -5.50 3.23 10.15
N SER A 67 -4.85 2.81 9.06
CA SER A 67 -3.98 1.63 9.07
C SER A 67 -2.84 1.80 10.08
N MET A 68 -2.22 2.99 10.15
CA MET A 68 -1.18 3.28 11.14
C MET A 68 -1.71 3.25 12.58
N VAL A 69 -2.90 3.80 12.84
CA VAL A 69 -3.54 3.75 14.16
C VAL A 69 -3.77 2.30 14.59
N ILE A 70 -4.30 1.47 13.69
CA ILE A 70 -4.55 0.05 13.95
C ILE A 70 -3.25 -0.68 14.25
N ILE A 71 -2.21 -0.52 13.42
CA ILE A 71 -0.89 -1.13 13.64
C ILE A 71 -0.32 -0.73 15.00
N ARG A 72 -0.33 0.56 15.33
CA ARG A 72 0.14 1.06 16.63
C ARG A 72 -0.65 0.44 17.78
N SER A 73 -1.96 0.30 17.64
CA SER A 73 -2.80 -0.31 18.67
C SER A 73 -2.46 -1.78 18.92
N PHE A 74 -2.07 -2.53 17.89
CA PHE A 74 -1.61 -3.91 18.04
C PHE A 74 -0.22 -3.98 18.68
N GLN A 75 0.67 -3.04 18.35
CA GLN A 75 2.00 -2.95 18.96
C GLN A 75 1.93 -2.57 20.43
N SER A 76 1.02 -1.66 20.83
CA SER A 76 0.84 -1.23 22.22
C SER A 76 0.15 -2.25 23.12
N LYS A 77 -0.53 -3.26 22.55
CA LYS A 77 -1.17 -4.36 23.29
C LYS A 77 -0.25 -5.56 23.53
N LYS A 78 1.04 -5.43 23.18
CA LYS A 78 2.09 -6.43 23.39
C LYS A 78 2.93 -6.02 24.59
#